data_AF-A0A378MU50-F1
#
_entry.id   AF-A0A378MU50-F1
#
_cell.length_a   1.000
_cell.length_b   1.000
_cell.length_c   1.000
_cell.angle_alpha   90.00
_cell.angle_beta   90.00
_cell.angle_gamma   90.00
#
_symmetry.space_group_name_H-M   'P 1'
#
loop_
_entity.id
_entity.type
_entity.pdbx_description
1 polymer ?
#
loop_
_entity_poly.entity_id
_entity_poly.type
_entity_poly.pdbx_seq_one_letter_code
_entity_poly.pdbx_strand_id
1 'polypeptide(L)' 'MDNLGKCILDSLVYSKVIVDDSRKYVKKLTFEDKGNQKGGAVIVRIKERLNVN' A
#
# COMPACT_ATOMS: atom_id res chain seq x y z
N MET A 1 12.00 10.19 -1.08
CA MET A 1 12.54 8.81 -1.02
C MET A 1 11.34 7.87 -1.08
N ASP A 2 10.60 7.89 -2.21
CA ASP A 2 9.17 7.50 -2.19
C ASP A 2 8.87 6.33 -3.15
N ASN A 3 9.92 5.73 -3.72
CA ASN A 3 9.80 4.72 -4.78
C ASN A 3 9.18 3.41 -4.28
N LEU A 4 9.38 3.06 -3.01
CA LEU A 4 8.79 1.86 -2.44
C LEU A 4 7.26 1.98 -2.37
N GLY A 5 6.75 3.11 -1.88
CA GLY A 5 5.32 3.35 -1.80
C GLY A 5 4.65 3.33 -3.17
N LYS A 6 5.26 4.01 -4.14
CA LYS A 6 4.76 4.02 -5.52
C LYS A 6 4.76 2.61 -6.14
N CYS A 7 5.86 1.86 -6.01
CA CYS A 7 5.97 0.50 -6.54
C CYS A 7 4.92 -0.45 -5.94
N ILE A 8 4.67 -0.35 -4.63
CA ILE A 8 3.62 -1.14 -3.96
C ILE A 8 2.24 -0.77 -4.53
N LEU A 9 1.92 0.53 -4.62
CA LEU A 9 0.63 0.98 -5.12
C LEU A 9 0.41 0.58 -6.58
N ASP A 10 1.39 0.79 -7.46
CA ASP A 10 1.36 0.37 -8.86
C ASP A 10 1.09 -1.14 -8.97
N SER A 11 1.77 -1.94 -8.13
CA SER A 11 1.57 -3.40 -8.09
C SER A 11 0.16 -3.80 -7.63
N LEU A 12 -0.42 -3.09 -6.65
CA LEU A 12 -1.78 -3.34 -6.15
C LEU A 12 -2.85 -2.95 -7.17
N VAL A 13 -2.64 -1.87 -7.92
CA VAL A 13 -3.52 -1.45 -9.03
C VAL A 13 -3.42 -2.47 -10.19
N TYR A 14 -2.20 -2.83 -10.59
CA TYR A 14 -1.98 -3.79 -11.67
C TYR A 14 -2.60 -5.16 -11.40
N SER A 15 -2.49 -5.64 -10.16
CA SER A 15 -3.11 -6.89 -9.71
C SER A 15 -4.61 -6.79 -9.42
N LYS A 16 -5.22 -5.60 -9.61
CA LYS A 16 -6.65 -5.31 -9.37
C LYS A 16 -7.12 -5.57 -7.93
N VAL A 17 -6.19 -5.52 -6.96
CA VAL A 17 -6.52 -5.57 -5.52
C VAL A 17 -7.19 -4.27 -5.08
N ILE A 18 -6.75 -3.14 -5.65
CA ILE A 18 -7.42 -1.84 -5.54
C ILE A 18 -7.75 -1.31 -6.93
N VAL A 19 -8.74 -0.43 -7.00
CA VAL A 19 -9.20 0.15 -8.28
C VAL A 19 -8.19 1.14 -8.86
N ASP A 20 -7.62 1.99 -8.00
CA ASP A 20 -6.75 3.12 -8.35
C ASP A 20 -5.99 3.58 -7.08
N ASP A 21 -4.82 4.20 -7.25
CA ASP A 21 -3.96 4.62 -6.13
C ASP A 21 -4.15 6.09 -5.71
N SER A 22 -5.09 6.82 -6.33
CA SER A 22 -5.41 8.19 -5.95
C SER A 22 -5.95 8.30 -4.53
N ARG A 23 -5.89 9.52 -3.97
CA ARG A 23 -6.44 9.84 -2.64
C ARG A 23 -7.94 9.61 -2.50
N LYS A 24 -8.66 9.34 -3.60
CA LYS A 24 -10.06 8.92 -3.56
C LYS A 24 -10.19 7.54 -2.91
N TYR A 25 -9.31 6.61 -3.30
CA TYR A 25 -9.33 5.20 -2.89
C TYR A 25 -8.32 4.91 -1.78
N VAL A 26 -7.12 5.50 -1.84
CA VAL A 26 -6.06 5.33 -0.84
C VAL A 26 -6.01 6.57 0.05
N LYS A 27 -6.76 6.53 1.17
CA LYS A 27 -6.86 7.67 2.10
C LYS A 27 -5.60 7.90 2.92
N LYS A 28 -4.90 6.82 3.27
CA LYS A 28 -3.73 6.86 4.15
C LYS A 28 -2.79 5.72 3.80
N LEU A 29 -1.51 6.04 3.65
CA LEU A 29 -0.41 5.11 3.51
C LEU A 29 0.59 5.38 4.63
N THR A 30 1.01 4.33 5.32
CA THR A 30 1.98 4.41 6.42
C THR A 30 3.02 3.31 6.27
N PHE A 31 4.26 3.64 6.57
CA PHE A 31 5.36 2.68 6.58
C PHE A 31 5.79 2.45 8.02
N GLU A 32 6.05 1.18 8.34
CA GLU A 32 6.62 0.77 9.61
C GLU A 32 7.87 -0.05 9.29
N ASP A 33 9.02 0.38 9.79
CA ASP A 33 10.26 -0.37 9.64
C ASP A 33 10.20 -1.65 10.50
N LYS A 34 10.48 -2.79 9.89
CA LYS A 34 10.51 -4.11 10.55
C LYS A 34 11.94 -4.66 10.68
N GLY A 35 12.94 -3.85 10.37
CA GLY A 35 14.34 -4.25 10.32
C GLY A 35 14.70 -4.95 9.02
N ASN A 36 15.98 -5.31 8.92
CA ASN A 36 16.55 -5.88 7.70
C ASN A 36 16.46 -7.41 7.70
N GLN A 37 15.97 -7.97 6.60
CA GLN A 37 15.96 -9.41 6.35
C GLN A 37 16.70 -9.70 5.03
N LYS A 38 17.49 -10.79 4.99
CA LYS A 38 18.15 -11.23 3.76
C LYS A 38 17.11 -11.52 2.69
N GLY A 39 17.22 -10.87 1.53
CA GLY A 39 16.26 -10.94 0.43
C GLY A 39 15.15 -9.88 0.47
N GLY A 40 14.97 -9.20 1.61
CA GLY A 40 13.92 -8.18 1.79
C GLY A 40 12.51 -8.77 1.77
N ALA A 41 11.60 -8.14 2.49
CA ALA A 41 10.18 -8.45 2.41
C ALA A 41 9.36 -7.20 2.71
N VAL A 42 8.22 -7.07 2.05
CA VAL A 42 7.23 -6.03 2.34
C VAL A 42 5.94 -6.71 2.74
N ILE A 43 5.45 -6.39 3.94
CA ILE A 43 4.16 -6.88 4.42
C ILE A 43 3.15 -5.76 4.21
N VAL A 44 2.20 -5.98 3.31
CA VAL A 44 1.13 -5.02 3.02
C VAL A 44 -0.10 -5.38 3.84
N ARG A 45 -0.62 -4.40 4.60
CA ARG A 45 -1.87 -4.54 5.35
C ARG A 45 -2.90 -3.55 4.82
N ILE A 46 -3.94 -4.07 4.19
CA ILE A 46 -5.05 -3.29 3.65
C ILE A 46 -6.18 -3.27 4.69
N LYS A 47 -6.66 -2.08 5.03
CA LYS A 47 -7.83 -1.89 5.90
C LYS A 47 -8.88 -1.13 5.11
N GLU A 48 -9.99 -1.78 4.83
CA GLU A 48 -11.14 -1.13 4.21
C GLU A 48 -11.78 -0.16 5.21
N ARG A 49 -12.03 1.07 4.78
CA ARG A 49 -12.92 1.98 5.50
C ARG A 49 -14.25 1.99 4.76
N LEU A 50 -15.20 1.25 5.29
CA LEU A 50 -16.59 1.46 4.93
C LEU A 50 -16.99 2.81 5.53
N ASN A 51 -17.52 3.72 4.70
CA ASN A 51 -18.22 4.88 5.22
C ASN A 51 -19.46 4.35 5.96
N VAL A 52 -19.32 4.19 7.28
CA VAL A 52 -20.48 4.03 8.16
C VAL A 52 -21.00 5.45 8.35
N ASN A 53 -22.07 5.79 7.63
CA ASN A 53 -22.86 6.98 7.94
C ASN A 53 -23.50 6.80 9.33
#